data_AF-A0A845MNG5-F1
#
_entry.id   AF-A0A845MNG5-F1
#
_cell.length_a   1.000
_cell.length_b   1.000
_cell.length_c   1.000
_cell.angle_alpha   90.00
_cell.angle_beta   90.00
_cell.angle_gamma   90.00
#
_symmetry.space_group_name_H-M   'P 1'
#
loop_
_entity.id
_entity.type
_entity.pdbx_description
1 polymer ?
#
loop_
_entity_poly.entity_id
_entity_poly.type
_entity_poly.pdbx_seq_one_letter_code
_entity_poly.pdbx_strand_id
1 'polypeptide(L)'
;MNEGPDIKNQLSVTYLRLSDLVPDPRNARTHSKKQIEQIRASIEEFGFTNPILADPQGNLIAGHGRLLAAKAMGLNEVPVITLTGLTETQKRALRLADNKIALNAGWDLEVLKLELSELATLDVDMDVTLTGFSTGEIDVILDGQDDPDDEVIPAVPETPRTKARDIWILGDHRIGCGDGREPAFLKRVVGTDAQVDAAFLDPPYNVRISGHANTGDRHREFAMASGEMSETEFRTFLKETLGACATVSRDGAVHFVCMDWRHMEDVTAVAHDIYGAFLNLCIWNKSNAGMGSLYRSKHELIFVYRVGEAAHLNMVELGKHGRNRTNVWDYASVNSFRGSRREDLVLHPTVKPTGLVTDAIKDITRHGDLVLDIFLGSGTTLIAAERAGRRFRGVEIDPAYVDVALERWSALSGKEPRLEEREEMTDKPTRGNPPVSGRFKKGQSGNLKGRPKSKVETSKTSAVEVILDKTLTVMRGGVPREITMEEALQQHTLQQALEGNRSAQREVLKWIAKRDKYFAAENQRKSPQVVTSRITTDPANADDALLLLEITALDPRRQDIKADRPQMLLEPWAVQAALSRRRGGQKLIETEVADIRRCTRDPDSLNWPRGTDV
;
A
#
# COMPACT_ATOMS: atom_id res chain seq x y z
N MET A 1 33.74 -41.93 -31.07
CA MET A 1 32.47 -41.24 -31.40
C MET A 1 31.36 -42.09 -30.83
N ASN A 2 30.78 -41.68 -29.70
CA ASN A 2 29.59 -42.34 -29.14
C ASN A 2 28.40 -41.88 -29.98
N GLU A 3 27.86 -42.77 -30.81
CA GLU A 3 26.55 -42.56 -31.41
C GLU A 3 25.52 -42.57 -30.26
N GLY A 4 24.93 -41.39 -29.99
CA GLY A 4 23.80 -41.28 -29.08
C GLY A 4 22.60 -42.07 -29.61
N PRO A 5 21.63 -42.44 -28.75
CA PRO A 5 20.48 -43.22 -29.17
C PRO A 5 19.72 -42.51 -30.28
N ASP A 6 19.35 -43.25 -31.32
CA ASP A 6 18.58 -42.76 -32.48
C ASP A 6 17.14 -42.43 -32.06
N ILE A 7 16.90 -41.19 -31.59
CA ILE A 7 15.58 -40.67 -31.24
C ILE A 7 14.89 -40.21 -32.54
N LYS A 8 14.56 -41.13 -33.44
CA LYS A 8 13.88 -40.80 -34.71
C LYS A 8 12.57 -41.55 -34.86
N ASN A 9 11.62 -41.24 -33.99
CA ASN A 9 10.20 -41.30 -34.36
C ASN A 9 9.69 -39.86 -34.40
N GLN A 10 9.39 -39.36 -35.60
CA GLN A 10 8.63 -38.12 -35.74
C GLN A 10 7.23 -38.34 -35.16
N LEU A 11 6.90 -37.61 -34.11
CA LEU A 11 5.55 -37.63 -33.54
C LEU A 11 4.65 -36.73 -34.36
N SER A 12 3.49 -37.23 -34.76
CA SER A 12 2.43 -36.46 -35.41
C SER A 12 1.20 -36.38 -34.51
N VAL A 13 0.58 -35.21 -34.42
CA VAL A 13 -0.69 -35.02 -33.73
C VAL A 13 -1.83 -35.21 -34.73
N THR A 14 -2.75 -36.12 -34.44
CA THR A 14 -3.96 -36.39 -35.24
C THR A 14 -5.20 -36.27 -34.37
N TYR A 15 -6.30 -35.79 -34.90
CA TYR A 15 -7.57 -35.74 -34.18
C TYR A 15 -8.30 -37.08 -34.33
N LEU A 16 -8.67 -37.68 -33.21
CA LEU A 16 -9.44 -38.92 -33.16
C LEU A 16 -10.75 -38.71 -32.42
N ARG A 17 -11.79 -39.43 -32.83
CA ARG A 17 -13.08 -39.39 -32.14
C ARG A 17 -12.95 -40.04 -30.77
N LEU A 18 -13.70 -39.52 -29.79
CA LEU A 18 -13.66 -40.06 -28.43
C LEU A 18 -14.14 -41.52 -28.36
N SER A 19 -14.97 -41.96 -29.31
CA SER A 19 -15.43 -43.36 -29.42
C SER A 19 -14.35 -44.31 -29.91
N ASP A 20 -13.33 -43.80 -30.62
CA ASP A 20 -12.23 -44.60 -31.14
C ASP A 20 -11.11 -44.77 -30.09
N LEU A 21 -11.28 -44.17 -28.90
CA LEU A 21 -10.33 -44.20 -27.79
C LEU A 21 -10.80 -45.12 -26.65
N VAL A 22 -10.00 -46.13 -26.35
CA VAL A 22 -10.30 -47.15 -25.32
C VAL A 22 -9.48 -46.88 -24.06
N PRO A 23 -10.11 -46.48 -22.93
CA PRO A 23 -9.40 -46.30 -21.67
C PRO A 23 -8.88 -47.62 -21.13
N ASP A 24 -7.64 -47.64 -20.64
CA ASP A 24 -7.09 -48.83 -20.00
C ASP A 24 -7.80 -49.12 -18.65
N PRO A 25 -8.37 -50.33 -18.45
CA PRO A 25 -9.11 -50.69 -17.24
C PRO A 25 -8.25 -50.86 -15.99
N ARG A 26 -6.91 -50.91 -16.13
CA ARG A 26 -5.92 -51.00 -15.05
C ARG A 26 -5.13 -49.71 -14.86
N ASN A 27 -5.69 -48.56 -15.24
CA ASN A 27 -5.06 -47.28 -14.97
C ASN A 27 -4.88 -47.09 -13.44
N ALA A 28 -3.63 -47.02 -12.98
CA ALA A 28 -3.30 -46.90 -11.56
C ALA A 28 -3.59 -45.50 -11.00
N ARG A 29 -3.75 -44.48 -11.87
CA ARG A 29 -4.04 -43.11 -11.47
C ARG A 29 -5.54 -42.85 -11.42
N THR A 30 -6.03 -42.43 -10.27
CA THR A 30 -7.41 -41.99 -10.09
C THR A 30 -7.55 -40.50 -10.42
N HIS A 31 -8.72 -40.11 -10.94
CA HIS A 31 -9.05 -38.73 -11.26
C HIS A 31 -10.29 -38.30 -10.47
N SER A 32 -10.13 -37.36 -9.55
CA SER A 32 -11.25 -36.82 -8.78
C SER A 32 -12.10 -35.89 -9.64
N LYS A 33 -13.37 -35.67 -9.27
CA LYS A 33 -14.25 -34.70 -9.96
C LYS A 33 -13.62 -33.29 -10.01
N LYS A 34 -13.00 -32.86 -8.90
CA LYS A 34 -12.30 -31.55 -8.80
C LYS A 34 -11.16 -31.45 -9.82
N GLN A 35 -10.34 -32.49 -9.94
CA GLN A 35 -9.23 -32.50 -10.91
C GLN A 35 -9.73 -32.49 -12.36
N ILE A 36 -10.81 -33.20 -12.66
CA ILE A 36 -11.40 -33.20 -14.01
C ILE A 36 -11.90 -31.79 -14.37
N GLU A 37 -12.51 -31.08 -13.40
CA GLU A 37 -12.96 -29.70 -13.63
C GLU A 37 -11.79 -28.74 -13.85
N GLN A 38 -10.68 -28.88 -13.12
CA GLN A 38 -9.46 -28.09 -13.38
C GLN A 38 -8.91 -28.31 -14.79
N ILE A 39 -8.85 -29.58 -15.23
CA ILE A 39 -8.40 -29.92 -16.59
C ILE A 39 -9.37 -29.34 -17.63
N ARG A 40 -10.68 -29.39 -17.36
CA ARG A 40 -11.71 -28.81 -18.22
C ARG A 40 -11.55 -27.29 -18.35
N ALA A 41 -11.44 -26.56 -17.23
CA ALA A 41 -11.25 -25.12 -17.23
C ALA A 41 -9.98 -24.71 -18.00
N SER A 42 -8.89 -25.45 -17.81
CA SER A 42 -7.65 -25.25 -18.56
C SER A 42 -7.82 -25.49 -20.07
N ILE A 43 -8.59 -26.50 -20.49
CA ILE A 43 -8.87 -26.76 -21.92
C ILE A 43 -9.83 -25.71 -22.50
N GLU A 44 -10.80 -25.22 -21.72
CA GLU A 44 -11.73 -24.16 -22.16
C GLU A 44 -10.98 -22.85 -22.43
N GLU A 45 -10.00 -22.50 -21.59
CA GLU A 45 -9.21 -21.27 -21.73
C GLU A 45 -8.09 -21.39 -22.78
N PHE A 46 -7.22 -22.39 -22.64
CA PHE A 46 -5.98 -22.50 -23.44
C PHE A 46 -6.09 -23.45 -24.63
N GLY A 47 -7.24 -24.13 -24.77
CA GLY A 47 -7.38 -25.24 -25.71
C GLY A 47 -6.61 -26.49 -25.29
N PHE A 48 -6.61 -27.49 -26.16
CA PHE A 48 -5.85 -28.73 -25.94
C PHE A 48 -4.35 -28.50 -26.20
N THR A 49 -3.60 -28.09 -25.17
CA THR A 49 -2.15 -27.87 -25.25
C THR A 49 -1.35 -29.17 -25.25
N ASN A 50 -1.85 -30.19 -24.53
CA ASN A 50 -1.21 -31.50 -24.43
C ASN A 50 -2.08 -32.58 -25.09
N PRO A 51 -1.61 -33.26 -26.16
CA PRO A 51 -2.32 -34.38 -26.80
C PRO A 51 -2.37 -35.65 -25.96
N ILE A 52 -3.42 -36.46 -26.13
CA ILE A 52 -3.55 -37.80 -25.52
C ILE A 52 -2.55 -38.75 -26.19
N LEU A 53 -1.95 -39.67 -25.43
CA LEU A 53 -1.09 -40.71 -25.99
C LEU A 53 -1.89 -42.00 -26.11
N ALA A 54 -1.92 -42.59 -27.31
CA ALA A 54 -2.59 -43.85 -27.58
C ALA A 54 -1.73 -44.77 -28.46
N ASP A 55 -2.03 -46.07 -28.47
CA ASP A 55 -1.46 -46.99 -29.45
C ASP A 55 -2.26 -46.96 -30.78
N PRO A 56 -1.80 -47.64 -31.85
CA PRO A 56 -2.49 -47.64 -33.15
C PRO A 56 -3.89 -48.26 -33.12
N GLN A 57 -4.25 -48.99 -32.06
CA GLN A 57 -5.56 -49.59 -31.85
C GLN A 57 -6.49 -48.67 -31.04
N GLY A 58 -6.03 -47.47 -30.65
CA GLY A 58 -6.78 -46.51 -29.85
C GLY A 58 -6.74 -46.77 -28.35
N ASN A 59 -5.93 -47.72 -27.86
CA ASN A 59 -5.79 -47.94 -26.42
C ASN A 59 -4.99 -46.82 -25.78
N LEU A 60 -5.54 -46.23 -24.71
CA LEU A 60 -4.88 -45.11 -24.02
C LEU A 60 -3.60 -45.55 -23.31
N ILE A 61 -2.53 -44.83 -23.60
CA ILE A 61 -1.25 -44.90 -22.91
C ILE A 61 -1.16 -43.76 -21.88
N ALA A 62 -1.56 -42.53 -22.20
CA ALA A 62 -1.57 -41.43 -21.22
C ALA A 62 -2.62 -40.37 -21.58
N GLY A 63 -3.10 -39.63 -20.58
CA GLY A 63 -4.10 -38.58 -20.77
C GLY A 63 -5.54 -38.97 -20.41
N HIS A 64 -5.76 -39.98 -19.56
CA HIS A 64 -7.10 -40.39 -19.11
C HIS A 64 -7.91 -39.23 -18.52
N GLY A 65 -7.31 -38.36 -17.70
CA GLY A 65 -7.99 -37.16 -17.17
C GLY A 65 -8.45 -36.19 -18.27
N ARG A 66 -7.65 -36.00 -19.32
CA ARG A 66 -7.99 -35.16 -20.49
C ARG A 66 -9.12 -35.77 -21.31
N LEU A 67 -9.13 -37.09 -21.49
CA LEU A 67 -10.25 -37.78 -22.12
C LEU A 67 -11.55 -37.61 -21.31
N LEU A 68 -11.48 -37.72 -19.98
CA LEU A 68 -12.63 -37.54 -19.11
C LEU A 68 -13.16 -36.09 -19.15
N ALA A 69 -12.27 -35.09 -19.14
CA ALA A 69 -12.64 -33.68 -19.31
C ALA A 69 -13.29 -33.44 -20.69
N ALA A 70 -12.70 -33.94 -21.77
CA ALA A 70 -13.26 -33.83 -23.11
C ALA A 70 -14.65 -34.47 -23.24
N LYS A 71 -14.88 -35.62 -22.58
CA LYS A 71 -16.21 -36.25 -22.48
C LYS A 71 -17.20 -35.36 -21.74
N ALA A 72 -16.79 -34.77 -20.63
CA ALA A 72 -17.63 -33.87 -19.84
C ALA A 72 -18.00 -32.58 -20.62
N MET A 73 -17.09 -32.10 -21.47
CA MET A 73 -17.30 -30.95 -22.36
C MET A 73 -18.14 -31.27 -23.61
N GLY A 74 -18.42 -32.55 -23.89
CA GLY A 74 -19.16 -32.95 -25.08
C GLY A 74 -18.38 -32.81 -26.40
N LEU A 75 -17.04 -32.87 -26.35
CA LEU A 75 -16.21 -32.82 -27.56
C LEU A 75 -16.39 -34.10 -28.39
N ASN A 76 -16.35 -33.96 -29.72
CA ASN A 76 -16.45 -35.08 -30.66
C ASN A 76 -15.09 -35.69 -31.00
N GLU A 77 -14.04 -34.86 -31.04
CA GLU A 77 -12.68 -35.26 -31.38
C GLU A 77 -11.67 -34.62 -30.41
N VAL A 78 -10.54 -35.29 -30.21
CA VAL A 78 -9.44 -34.82 -29.35
C VAL A 78 -8.10 -35.03 -30.05
N PRO A 79 -7.08 -34.20 -29.80
CA PRO A 79 -5.75 -34.41 -30.36
C PRO A 79 -5.04 -35.59 -29.69
N VAL A 80 -4.50 -36.49 -30.50
CA VAL A 80 -3.85 -37.73 -30.10
C VAL A 80 -2.50 -37.86 -30.80
N ILE A 81 -1.48 -38.32 -30.06
CA ILE A 81 -0.23 -38.81 -30.61
C ILE A 81 -0.26 -40.34 -30.54
N THR A 82 -0.20 -40.98 -31.71
CA THR A 82 -0.18 -42.44 -31.82
C THR A 82 1.25 -42.95 -31.72
N LEU A 83 1.53 -43.77 -30.70
CA LEU A 83 2.85 -44.35 -30.46
C LEU A 83 2.97 -45.74 -31.10
N THR A 84 3.71 -45.82 -32.20
CA THR A 84 4.02 -47.09 -32.91
C THR A 84 5.29 -47.75 -32.38
N GLY A 85 5.36 -49.08 -32.44
CA GLY A 85 6.59 -49.84 -32.15
C GLY A 85 6.87 -50.13 -30.67
N LEU A 86 5.97 -49.76 -29.76
CA LEU A 86 6.09 -50.12 -28.34
C LEU A 86 5.50 -51.51 -28.06
N THR A 87 6.26 -52.34 -27.36
CA THR A 87 5.74 -53.60 -26.78
C THR A 87 4.74 -53.30 -25.65
N GLU A 88 3.86 -54.26 -25.32
CA GLU A 88 2.90 -54.12 -24.21
C GLU A 88 3.58 -53.77 -22.87
N THR A 89 4.74 -54.35 -22.61
CA THR A 89 5.53 -54.05 -21.41
C THR A 89 6.03 -52.61 -21.42
N GLN A 90 6.50 -52.10 -22.57
CA GLN A 90 6.93 -50.71 -22.72
C GLN A 90 5.76 -49.73 -22.60
N LYS A 91 4.59 -50.05 -23.18
CA LYS A 91 3.36 -49.25 -22.99
C LYS A 91 2.98 -49.15 -21.51
N ARG A 92 3.10 -50.26 -20.78
CA ARG A 92 2.82 -50.31 -19.33
C ARG A 92 3.86 -49.56 -18.51
N ALA A 93 5.14 -49.67 -18.84
CA ALA A 93 6.20 -48.91 -18.19
C ALA A 93 6.03 -47.40 -18.43
N LEU A 94 5.71 -46.99 -19.66
CA LEU A 94 5.46 -45.60 -20.03
C LEU A 94 4.26 -45.01 -19.28
N ARG A 95 3.18 -45.79 -19.11
CA ARG A 95 2.03 -45.42 -18.27
C ARG A 95 2.40 -45.09 -16.83
N LEU A 96 3.26 -45.92 -16.23
CA LEU A 96 3.71 -45.70 -14.86
C LEU A 96 4.71 -44.54 -14.78
N ALA A 97 5.60 -44.44 -15.77
CA ALA A 97 6.61 -43.38 -15.86
C ALA A 97 5.97 -42.00 -16.03
N ASP A 98 5.03 -41.82 -16.95
CA ASP A 98 4.30 -40.56 -17.17
C ASP A 98 3.65 -40.06 -15.87
N ASN A 99 3.03 -40.98 -15.13
CA ASN A 99 2.39 -40.64 -13.87
C ASN A 99 3.36 -40.36 -12.73
N LYS A 100 4.43 -41.16 -12.59
CA LYS A 100 5.36 -41.07 -11.46
C LYS A 100 6.41 -39.98 -11.65
N ILE A 101 6.92 -39.77 -12.87
CA ILE A 101 7.92 -38.74 -13.16
C ILE A 101 7.33 -37.35 -12.93
N ALA A 102 6.09 -37.11 -13.37
CA ALA A 102 5.38 -35.85 -13.07
C ALA A 102 5.20 -35.59 -11.57
N LEU A 103 5.00 -36.65 -10.76
CA LEU A 103 4.90 -36.55 -9.30
C LEU A 103 6.25 -36.39 -8.57
N ASN A 104 7.36 -36.67 -9.25
CA ASN A 104 8.70 -36.52 -8.68
C ASN A 104 9.30 -35.13 -8.92
N ALA A 105 8.67 -34.31 -9.76
CA ALA A 105 9.07 -32.92 -9.96
C ALA A 105 8.72 -32.09 -8.71
N GLY A 106 9.68 -31.30 -8.25
CA GLY A 106 9.47 -30.28 -7.22
C GLY A 106 9.37 -28.90 -7.85
N TRP A 107 8.91 -27.93 -7.07
CA TRP A 107 8.93 -26.53 -7.46
C TRP A 107 10.14 -25.82 -6.87
N ASP A 108 10.77 -24.95 -7.66
CA ASP A 108 11.59 -23.89 -7.10
C ASP A 108 10.65 -22.82 -6.58
N LEU A 109 10.54 -22.71 -5.25
CA LEU A 109 9.55 -21.85 -4.60
C LEU A 109 9.80 -20.36 -4.85
N GLU A 110 11.06 -19.94 -5.03
CA GLU A 110 11.39 -18.54 -5.28
C GLU A 110 10.96 -18.13 -6.69
N VAL A 111 11.24 -18.99 -7.68
CA VAL A 111 10.82 -18.78 -9.08
C VAL A 111 9.30 -18.86 -9.18
N LEU A 112 8.68 -19.86 -8.54
CA LEU A 112 7.22 -20.03 -8.56
C LEU A 112 6.50 -18.82 -7.94
N LYS A 113 7.04 -18.28 -6.83
CA LYS A 113 6.49 -17.07 -6.19
C LYS A 113 6.55 -15.86 -7.12
N LEU A 114 7.67 -15.67 -7.82
CA LEU A 114 7.83 -14.57 -8.77
C LEU A 114 6.80 -14.68 -9.90
N GLU A 115 6.70 -15.85 -10.54
CA GLU A 115 5.76 -16.11 -11.64
C GLU A 115 4.30 -15.93 -11.20
N LEU A 116 3.89 -16.47 -10.04
CA LEU A 116 2.53 -16.29 -9.51
C LEU A 116 2.23 -14.82 -9.17
N SER A 117 3.22 -14.07 -8.68
CA SER A 117 3.08 -12.64 -8.38
C SER A 117 2.94 -11.80 -9.66
N GLU A 118 3.72 -12.12 -10.70
CA GLU A 118 3.65 -11.45 -12.00
C GLU A 118 2.31 -11.74 -12.70
N LEU A 119 1.85 -13.00 -12.69
CA LEU A 119 0.54 -13.36 -13.24
C LEU A 119 -0.62 -12.65 -12.53
N ALA A 120 -0.55 -12.51 -11.20
CA ALA A 120 -1.56 -11.79 -10.43
C ALA A 120 -1.57 -10.28 -10.68
N THR A 121 -0.48 -9.70 -11.19
CA THR A 121 -0.35 -8.25 -11.42
C THR A 121 -0.56 -7.83 -12.87
N LEU A 122 -0.30 -8.71 -13.84
CA LEU A 122 -0.31 -8.37 -15.27
C LEU A 122 -1.67 -8.57 -15.95
N ASP A 123 -2.55 -9.42 -15.43
CA ASP A 123 -3.81 -9.76 -16.11
C ASP A 123 -5.01 -9.77 -15.16
N VAL A 124 -5.82 -8.71 -15.20
CA VAL A 124 -6.99 -8.51 -14.31
C VAL A 124 -8.12 -9.50 -14.63
N ASP A 125 -8.09 -10.15 -15.80
CA ASP A 125 -9.14 -11.06 -16.28
C ASP A 125 -8.78 -12.56 -16.20
N MET A 126 -7.55 -12.92 -15.83
CA MET A 126 -7.14 -14.34 -15.78
C MET A 126 -7.24 -14.91 -14.34
N ASP A 127 -8.07 -15.94 -14.16
CA ASP A 127 -8.16 -16.66 -12.89
C ASP A 127 -6.87 -17.45 -12.62
N VAL A 128 -6.08 -17.00 -11.64
CA VAL A 128 -4.79 -17.62 -11.27
C VAL A 128 -4.95 -19.10 -10.87
N THR A 129 -6.16 -19.56 -10.51
CA THR A 129 -6.42 -20.99 -10.25
C THR A 129 -6.35 -21.88 -11.50
N LEU A 130 -6.36 -21.30 -12.70
CA LEU A 130 -6.12 -22.00 -13.97
C LEU A 130 -4.71 -22.61 -14.08
N THR A 131 -3.77 -22.13 -13.27
CA THR A 131 -2.43 -22.73 -13.12
C THR A 131 -2.46 -24.12 -12.49
N GLY A 132 -3.60 -24.53 -11.91
CA GLY A 132 -3.78 -25.78 -11.19
C GLY A 132 -3.53 -25.68 -9.69
N PHE A 133 -2.99 -24.54 -9.21
CA PHE A 133 -2.91 -24.23 -7.79
C PHE A 133 -4.27 -23.73 -7.28
N SER A 134 -4.68 -24.19 -6.10
CA SER A 134 -5.80 -23.58 -5.40
C SER A 134 -5.41 -22.21 -4.85
N THR A 135 -6.40 -21.33 -4.62
CA THR A 135 -6.16 -20.01 -4.03
C THR A 135 -5.46 -20.10 -2.67
N GLY A 136 -5.77 -21.13 -1.86
CA GLY A 136 -5.10 -21.35 -0.58
C GLY A 136 -3.62 -21.72 -0.73
N GLU A 137 -3.27 -22.50 -1.76
CA GLU A 137 -1.87 -22.83 -2.06
C GLU A 137 -1.11 -21.61 -2.57
N ILE A 138 -1.72 -20.81 -3.45
CA ILE A 138 -1.14 -19.55 -3.95
C ILE A 138 -0.86 -18.62 -2.78
N ASP A 139 -1.84 -18.41 -1.90
CA ASP A 139 -1.73 -17.55 -0.73
C ASP A 139 -0.60 -17.97 0.22
N VAL A 140 -0.33 -19.27 0.36
CA VAL A 140 0.78 -19.78 1.18
C VAL A 140 2.13 -19.59 0.48
N ILE A 141 2.19 -19.75 -0.84
CA ILE A 141 3.42 -19.54 -1.63
C ILE A 141 3.80 -18.06 -1.67
N LEU A 142 2.82 -17.16 -1.74
CA LEU A 142 3.04 -15.72 -1.82
C LEU A 142 3.46 -15.08 -0.48
N ASP A 143 3.12 -15.68 0.67
CA ASP A 143 3.50 -15.13 1.98
C ASP A 143 5.05 -15.06 2.10
N GLY A 144 5.57 -13.84 2.18
CA GLY A 144 7.00 -13.54 2.37
C GLY A 144 7.38 -13.33 3.83
N GLN A 145 8.66 -13.48 4.14
CA GLN A 145 9.24 -13.47 5.49
C GLN A 145 9.29 -12.10 6.19
N ASP A 146 8.48 -11.12 5.79
CA ASP A 146 8.40 -9.84 6.49
C ASP A 146 7.24 -9.91 7.50
N ASP A 147 7.53 -9.65 8.79
CA ASP A 147 6.51 -9.65 9.83
C ASP A 147 5.52 -8.50 9.53
N PRO A 148 4.24 -8.80 9.22
CA PRO A 148 3.27 -7.78 8.87
C PRO A 148 3.04 -6.75 10.01
N ASP A 149 3.44 -7.08 11.24
CA ASP A 149 3.22 -6.25 12.41
C ASP A 149 4.45 -5.36 12.79
N ASP A 150 5.50 -5.32 11.96
CA ASP A 150 6.67 -4.42 12.12
C ASP A 150 6.47 -3.02 11.46
N GLU A 151 5.27 -2.71 10.99
CA GLU A 151 4.93 -1.44 10.33
C GLU A 151 4.76 -0.28 11.34
N VAL A 152 5.51 0.81 11.15
CA VAL A 152 5.39 2.04 11.95
C VAL A 152 4.17 2.84 11.50
N ILE A 153 3.31 3.22 12.45
CA ILE A 153 2.10 4.01 12.15
C ILE A 153 2.47 5.50 12.11
N PRO A 154 2.13 6.25 11.04
CA PRO A 154 2.36 7.69 10.98
C PRO A 154 1.60 8.45 12.07
N ALA A 155 2.15 9.60 12.46
CA ALA A 155 1.48 10.46 13.44
C ALA A 155 0.19 11.06 12.89
N VAL A 156 -0.86 11.11 13.72
CA VAL A 156 -2.15 11.70 13.35
C VAL A 156 -1.96 13.21 13.09
N PRO A 157 -2.29 13.71 11.88
CA PRO A 157 -2.10 15.12 11.54
C PRO A 157 -3.10 16.00 12.30
N GLU A 158 -2.62 17.11 12.87
CA GLU A 158 -3.49 18.10 13.53
C GLU A 158 -4.41 18.82 12.53
N THR A 159 -3.95 19.00 11.28
CA THR A 159 -4.73 19.62 10.20
C THR A 159 -4.82 18.65 9.02
N PRO A 160 -5.91 17.87 8.92
CA PRO A 160 -6.07 16.92 7.84
C PRO A 160 -6.30 17.61 6.49
N ARG A 161 -5.75 17.03 5.41
CA ARG A 161 -6.06 17.41 4.01
C ARG A 161 -7.41 16.87 3.57
N THR A 162 -7.82 15.73 4.14
CA THR A 162 -9.13 15.11 3.89
C THR A 162 -10.24 15.93 4.54
N LYS A 163 -11.39 15.97 3.89
CA LYS A 163 -12.62 16.60 4.39
C LYS A 163 -13.75 15.60 4.44
N ALA A 164 -14.75 15.88 5.27
CA ALA A 164 -16.00 15.11 5.27
C ALA A 164 -16.57 15.04 3.85
N ARG A 165 -17.05 13.84 3.49
CA ARG A 165 -17.58 13.41 2.19
C ARG A 165 -16.55 13.29 1.06
N ASP A 166 -15.25 13.52 1.32
CA ASP A 166 -14.21 13.16 0.36
C ASP A 166 -14.19 11.63 0.15
N ILE A 167 -13.97 11.19 -1.08
CA ILE A 167 -13.71 9.77 -1.42
C ILE A 167 -12.35 9.71 -2.10
N TRP A 168 -11.44 8.93 -1.54
CA TRP A 168 -10.11 8.68 -2.09
C TRP A 168 -10.07 7.36 -2.84
N ILE A 169 -9.39 7.35 -3.98
CA ILE A 169 -9.10 6.20 -4.82
C ILE A 169 -7.62 5.85 -4.65
N LEU A 170 -7.35 4.61 -4.27
CA LEU A 170 -6.01 4.11 -3.95
C LEU A 170 -5.77 2.84 -4.78
N GLY A 171 -5.32 2.98 -6.02
CA GLY A 171 -5.32 1.86 -6.97
C GLY A 171 -6.74 1.29 -7.13
N ASP A 172 -6.92 0.02 -6.78
CA ASP A 172 -8.22 -0.67 -6.81
C ASP A 172 -9.03 -0.50 -5.52
N HIS A 173 -8.51 0.20 -4.51
CA HIS A 173 -9.17 0.46 -3.24
C HIS A 173 -9.88 1.82 -3.22
N ARG A 174 -10.85 1.99 -2.30
CA ARG A 174 -11.51 3.27 -2.04
C ARG A 174 -11.71 3.52 -0.54
N ILE A 175 -11.55 4.77 -0.12
CA ILE A 175 -11.80 5.21 1.26
C ILE A 175 -12.68 6.45 1.25
N GLY A 176 -13.82 6.40 1.92
CA GLY A 176 -14.69 7.56 2.16
C GLY A 176 -14.43 8.18 3.54
N CYS A 177 -14.43 9.51 3.60
CA CYS A 177 -14.46 10.23 4.88
C CYS A 177 -15.89 10.57 5.25
N GLY A 178 -16.49 9.94 6.26
CA GLY A 178 -17.88 10.21 6.63
C GLY A 178 -18.49 9.16 7.55
N ASP A 179 -19.81 9.19 7.67
CA ASP A 179 -20.57 8.24 8.49
C ASP A 179 -20.93 7.00 7.68
N GLY A 180 -20.42 5.83 8.09
CA GLY A 180 -20.70 4.55 7.45
C GLY A 180 -22.17 4.10 7.54
N ARG A 181 -22.98 4.73 8.40
CA ARG A 181 -24.42 4.45 8.52
C ARG A 181 -25.24 5.06 7.38
N GLU A 182 -24.70 6.06 6.68
CA GLU A 182 -25.39 6.73 5.58
C GLU A 182 -25.43 5.83 4.32
N PRO A 183 -26.58 5.22 3.96
CA PRO A 183 -26.60 4.16 2.96
C PRO A 183 -26.18 4.65 1.56
N ALA A 184 -26.55 5.88 1.21
CA ALA A 184 -26.19 6.48 -0.08
C ALA A 184 -24.67 6.75 -0.18
N PHE A 185 -24.05 7.21 0.91
CA PHE A 185 -22.61 7.45 0.94
C PHE A 185 -21.84 6.13 0.92
N LEU A 186 -22.22 5.17 1.76
CA LEU A 186 -21.61 3.84 1.78
C LEU A 186 -21.69 3.15 0.41
N LYS A 187 -22.86 3.19 -0.24
CA LYS A 187 -23.04 2.62 -1.59
C LYS A 187 -22.15 3.31 -2.64
N ARG A 188 -21.96 4.63 -2.54
CA ARG A 188 -21.04 5.36 -3.44
C ARG A 188 -19.59 4.94 -3.23
N VAL A 189 -19.17 4.78 -1.96
CA VAL A 189 -17.82 4.30 -1.62
C VAL A 189 -17.60 2.89 -2.15
N VAL A 190 -18.53 1.96 -1.88
CA VAL A 190 -18.45 0.56 -2.34
C VAL A 190 -18.45 0.47 -3.87
N GLY A 191 -19.33 1.22 -4.52
CA GLY A 191 -19.60 1.17 -5.95
C GLY A 191 -20.99 0.59 -6.22
N THR A 192 -21.69 1.13 -7.22
CA THR A 192 -23.10 0.79 -7.51
C THR A 192 -23.33 -0.67 -7.88
N ASP A 193 -22.34 -1.28 -8.53
CA ASP A 193 -22.40 -2.63 -9.10
C ASP A 193 -21.47 -3.61 -8.35
N ALA A 194 -20.88 -3.17 -7.25
CA ALA A 194 -19.99 -3.97 -6.42
C ALA A 194 -20.76 -4.52 -5.21
N GLN A 195 -20.45 -5.78 -4.85
CA GLN A 195 -20.91 -6.38 -3.61
C GLN A 195 -19.70 -6.82 -2.80
N VAL A 196 -19.79 -6.66 -1.49
CA VAL A 196 -18.72 -7.00 -0.55
C VAL A 196 -18.73 -8.50 -0.25
N ASP A 197 -17.55 -9.13 -0.30
CA ASP A 197 -17.33 -10.55 -0.01
C ASP A 197 -17.08 -10.79 1.48
N ALA A 198 -16.43 -9.84 2.14
CA ALA A 198 -16.11 -9.89 3.54
C ALA A 198 -16.08 -8.51 4.19
N ALA A 199 -16.44 -8.42 5.46
CA ALA A 199 -16.21 -7.22 6.25
C ALA A 199 -15.41 -7.55 7.51
N PHE A 200 -14.42 -6.71 7.84
CA PHE A 200 -13.73 -6.78 9.12
C PHE A 200 -14.02 -5.49 9.86
N LEU A 201 -14.83 -5.56 10.91
CA LEU A 201 -15.43 -4.41 11.56
C LEU A 201 -14.93 -4.35 12.99
N ASP A 202 -14.37 -3.20 13.38
CA ASP A 202 -13.94 -2.91 14.74
C ASP A 202 -14.72 -1.70 15.31
N PRO A 203 -16.03 -1.86 15.61
CA PRO A 203 -16.82 -0.77 16.16
C PRO A 203 -16.21 -0.24 17.46
N PRO A 204 -16.38 1.05 17.78
CA PRO A 204 -16.03 1.58 19.09
C PRO A 204 -16.84 0.88 20.20
N TYR A 205 -16.19 0.59 21.34
CA TYR A 205 -16.78 -0.23 22.42
C TYR A 205 -17.61 0.58 23.43
N ASN A 206 -17.95 1.84 23.15
CA ASN A 206 -18.68 2.71 24.09
C ASN A 206 -18.00 2.82 25.47
N VAL A 207 -16.67 2.92 25.48
CA VAL A 207 -15.86 3.13 26.69
C VAL A 207 -14.95 4.34 26.47
N ARG A 208 -14.88 5.24 27.46
CA ARG A 208 -13.98 6.40 27.44
C ARG A 208 -12.52 5.97 27.33
N ILE A 209 -11.75 6.63 26.47
CA ILE A 209 -10.31 6.36 26.32
C ILE A 209 -9.56 6.80 27.59
N SER A 210 -9.88 7.99 28.13
CA SER A 210 -9.30 8.49 29.37
C SER A 210 -9.64 7.55 30.56
N GLY A 211 -8.59 7.01 31.20
CA GLY A 211 -8.69 6.13 32.38
C GLY A 211 -8.84 4.63 32.10
N HIS A 212 -9.17 4.21 30.87
CA HIS A 212 -9.29 2.77 30.51
C HIS A 212 -8.20 2.28 29.57
N ALA A 213 -7.81 3.09 28.57
CA ALA A 213 -6.73 2.76 27.64
C ALA A 213 -5.37 3.34 28.08
N ASN A 214 -5.35 4.37 28.95
CA ASN A 214 -4.12 5.03 29.41
C ASN A 214 -4.24 5.67 30.80
N THR A 215 -3.10 5.80 31.47
CA THR A 215 -2.88 6.72 32.60
C THR A 215 -2.36 8.07 32.09
N GLY A 216 -3.26 8.92 31.55
CA GLY A 216 -2.98 10.31 31.14
C GLY A 216 -3.67 10.77 29.83
N ASP A 217 -3.73 12.09 29.59
CA ASP A 217 -4.38 12.75 28.42
C ASP A 217 -3.52 12.67 27.14
N ARG A 218 -3.16 11.45 26.70
CA ARG A 218 -2.25 11.26 25.54
C ARG A 218 -2.95 10.99 24.20
N HIS A 219 -4.26 10.73 24.19
CA HIS A 219 -5.03 10.51 22.96
C HIS A 219 -6.35 11.26 22.99
N ARG A 220 -6.79 11.71 21.81
CA ARG A 220 -8.13 12.25 21.58
C ARG A 220 -9.17 11.12 21.71
N GLU A 221 -10.32 11.44 22.30
CA GLU A 221 -11.46 10.53 22.37
C GLU A 221 -11.97 10.15 20.97
N PHE A 222 -12.65 9.01 20.84
CA PHE A 222 -13.27 8.60 19.58
C PHE A 222 -14.36 9.59 19.17
N ALA A 223 -14.64 9.69 17.87
CA ALA A 223 -15.66 10.61 17.35
C ALA A 223 -17.08 10.29 17.87
N MET A 224 -17.34 9.03 18.22
CA MET A 224 -18.60 8.53 18.77
C MET A 224 -18.37 7.23 19.54
N ALA A 225 -19.34 6.86 20.38
CA ALA A 225 -19.34 5.69 21.26
C ALA A 225 -18.04 5.60 22.07
N SER A 226 -17.75 6.67 22.80
CA SER A 226 -16.69 6.77 23.81
C SER A 226 -17.29 6.88 25.22
N GLY A 227 -18.35 6.12 25.51
CA GLY A 227 -18.98 6.02 26.83
C GLY A 227 -20.11 7.01 27.10
N GLU A 228 -20.62 7.67 26.06
CA GLU A 228 -21.78 8.55 26.12
C GLU A 228 -23.12 7.84 25.87
N MET A 229 -23.11 6.68 25.21
CA MET A 229 -24.35 6.00 24.82
C MET A 229 -24.89 5.11 25.94
N SER A 230 -26.21 5.13 26.15
CA SER A 230 -26.90 4.08 26.89
C SER A 230 -26.85 2.74 26.16
N GLU A 231 -27.19 1.65 26.84
CA GLU A 231 -27.25 0.31 26.25
C GLU A 231 -28.18 0.27 25.01
N THR A 232 -29.35 0.91 25.07
CA THR A 232 -30.30 0.95 23.95
C THR A 232 -29.77 1.77 22.77
N GLU A 233 -29.13 2.91 23.04
CA GLU A 233 -28.48 3.73 22.01
C GLU A 233 -27.32 2.97 21.35
N PHE A 234 -26.52 2.26 22.16
CA PHE A 234 -25.40 1.47 21.64
C PHE A 234 -25.86 0.28 20.79
N ARG A 235 -26.90 -0.44 21.22
CA ARG A 235 -27.52 -1.49 20.39
C ARG A 235 -28.08 -0.92 19.09
N THR A 236 -28.72 0.25 19.14
CA THR A 236 -29.22 0.93 17.93
C THR A 236 -28.06 1.28 16.99
N PHE A 237 -26.98 1.83 17.53
CA PHE A 237 -25.76 2.15 16.79
C PHE A 237 -25.13 0.91 16.14
N LEU A 238 -24.99 -0.21 16.85
CA LEU A 238 -24.51 -1.48 16.29
C LEU A 238 -25.45 -2.00 15.21
N LYS A 239 -26.76 -1.92 15.41
CA LYS A 239 -27.75 -2.37 14.42
C LYS A 239 -27.68 -1.56 13.13
N GLU A 240 -27.57 -0.24 13.22
CA GLU A 240 -27.46 0.66 12.06
C GLU A 240 -26.17 0.42 11.28
N THR A 241 -25.03 0.30 11.98
CA THR A 241 -23.72 0.12 11.35
C THR A 241 -23.56 -1.27 10.73
N LEU A 242 -23.80 -2.33 11.50
CA LEU A 242 -23.70 -3.71 10.99
C LEU A 242 -24.74 -3.98 9.90
N GLY A 243 -25.95 -3.43 10.04
CA GLY A 243 -27.01 -3.52 9.04
C GLY A 243 -26.63 -2.83 7.74
N ALA A 244 -26.08 -1.61 7.79
CA ALA A 244 -25.61 -0.91 6.59
C ALA A 244 -24.55 -1.73 5.84
N CYS A 245 -23.56 -2.29 6.54
CA CYS A 245 -22.59 -3.19 5.94
C CYS A 245 -23.24 -4.41 5.27
N ALA A 246 -24.19 -5.07 5.95
CA ALA A 246 -24.86 -6.25 5.39
C ALA A 246 -25.65 -5.94 4.10
N THR A 247 -26.21 -4.74 3.97
CA THR A 247 -26.97 -4.34 2.77
C THR A 247 -26.12 -4.18 1.51
N VAL A 248 -24.82 -3.92 1.65
CA VAL A 248 -23.88 -3.78 0.53
C VAL A 248 -23.05 -5.06 0.30
N SER A 249 -23.25 -6.08 1.13
CA SER A 249 -22.60 -7.38 1.01
C SER A 249 -23.39 -8.33 0.13
N ARG A 250 -22.69 -9.26 -0.54
CA ARG A 250 -23.37 -10.34 -1.26
C ARG A 250 -23.96 -11.36 -0.29
N ASP A 251 -24.90 -12.15 -0.80
CA ASP A 251 -25.36 -13.34 -0.09
C ASP A 251 -24.18 -14.33 0.12
N GLY A 252 -24.05 -14.88 1.32
CA GLY A 252 -22.94 -15.72 1.74
C GLY A 252 -21.63 -14.97 2.08
N ALA A 253 -21.65 -13.63 2.16
CA ALA A 253 -20.50 -12.87 2.65
C ALA A 253 -20.24 -13.14 4.15
N VAL A 254 -19.01 -12.94 4.60
CA VAL A 254 -18.61 -13.17 6.00
C VAL A 254 -18.20 -11.87 6.67
N HIS A 255 -18.83 -11.55 7.81
CA HIS A 255 -18.49 -10.39 8.61
C HIS A 255 -17.80 -10.83 9.91
N PHE A 256 -16.64 -10.26 10.17
CA PHE A 256 -15.94 -10.31 11.45
C PHE A 256 -16.29 -9.05 12.22
N VAL A 257 -16.81 -9.20 13.44
CA VAL A 257 -17.15 -8.08 14.32
C VAL A 257 -16.29 -8.19 15.59
N CYS A 258 -15.34 -7.29 15.76
CA CYS A 258 -14.52 -7.20 16.95
C CYS A 258 -15.31 -6.53 18.08
N MET A 259 -15.26 -7.12 19.27
CA MET A 259 -15.86 -6.54 20.46
C MET A 259 -15.21 -7.11 21.72
N ASP A 260 -15.34 -6.41 22.84
CA ASP A 260 -14.98 -6.98 24.14
C ASP A 260 -16.14 -7.78 24.77
N TRP A 261 -15.80 -8.64 25.73
CA TRP A 261 -16.73 -9.56 26.37
C TRP A 261 -17.92 -8.88 27.08
N ARG A 262 -17.79 -7.61 27.49
CA ARG A 262 -18.86 -6.85 28.18
C ARG A 262 -20.01 -6.54 27.24
N HIS A 263 -19.75 -6.44 25.93
CA HIS A 263 -20.72 -6.13 24.90
C HIS A 263 -21.13 -7.36 24.08
N MET A 264 -20.82 -8.58 24.55
CA MET A 264 -21.20 -9.81 23.87
C MET A 264 -22.73 -9.92 23.71
N GLU A 265 -23.50 -9.55 24.74
CA GLU A 265 -24.97 -9.52 24.65
C GLU A 265 -25.44 -8.49 23.62
N ASP A 266 -24.88 -7.28 23.64
CA ASP A 266 -25.29 -6.19 22.73
C ASP A 266 -25.09 -6.59 21.26
N VAL A 267 -23.93 -7.15 20.92
CA VAL A 267 -23.62 -7.61 19.56
C VAL A 267 -24.51 -8.78 19.15
N THR A 268 -24.65 -9.79 20.01
CA THR A 268 -25.45 -10.98 19.66
C THR A 268 -26.95 -10.67 19.56
N ALA A 269 -27.46 -9.75 20.37
CA ALA A 269 -28.86 -9.32 20.33
C ALA A 269 -29.23 -8.66 18.99
N VAL A 270 -28.36 -7.80 18.45
CA VAL A 270 -28.63 -7.12 17.17
C VAL A 270 -28.30 -8.00 15.96
N ALA A 271 -27.33 -8.90 16.09
CA ALA A 271 -26.88 -9.74 14.98
C ALA A 271 -27.97 -10.68 14.44
N HIS A 272 -28.89 -11.14 15.29
CA HIS A 272 -29.99 -12.03 14.90
C HIS A 272 -30.92 -11.40 13.84
N ASP A 273 -31.08 -10.07 13.85
CA ASP A 273 -31.92 -9.36 12.89
C ASP A 273 -31.21 -9.06 11.55
N ILE A 274 -29.89 -9.25 11.51
CA ILE A 274 -29.03 -8.75 10.41
C ILE A 274 -28.43 -9.92 9.61
N TYR A 275 -28.01 -10.98 10.31
CA TYR A 275 -27.23 -12.06 9.73
C TYR A 275 -28.03 -13.36 9.66
N GLY A 276 -27.77 -14.16 8.62
CA GLY A 276 -28.43 -15.46 8.46
C GLY A 276 -27.83 -16.56 9.33
N ALA A 277 -26.57 -16.43 9.75
CA ALA A 277 -25.96 -17.39 10.68
C ALA A 277 -24.83 -16.79 11.52
N PHE A 278 -24.73 -17.23 12.78
CA PHE A 278 -23.54 -17.08 13.60
C PHE A 278 -22.62 -18.29 13.38
N LEU A 279 -21.50 -18.09 12.68
CA LEU A 279 -20.62 -19.17 12.24
C LEU A 279 -19.66 -19.63 13.33
N ASN A 280 -19.04 -18.67 14.05
CA ASN A 280 -18.07 -18.97 15.09
C ASN A 280 -17.82 -17.77 16.00
N LEU A 281 -17.25 -18.04 17.18
CA LEU A 281 -16.66 -17.05 18.06
C LEU A 281 -15.15 -17.28 18.09
N CYS A 282 -14.40 -16.35 17.52
CA CYS A 282 -12.94 -16.37 17.54
C CYS A 282 -12.41 -15.54 18.70
N ILE A 283 -11.35 -16.01 19.35
CA ILE A 283 -10.71 -15.36 20.48
C ILE A 283 -9.33 -14.91 20.03
N TRP A 284 -9.10 -13.61 19.94
CA TRP A 284 -7.75 -13.09 19.81
C TRP A 284 -7.05 -13.14 21.17
N ASN A 285 -6.12 -14.08 21.33
CA ASN A 285 -5.25 -14.17 22.50
C ASN A 285 -4.04 -13.25 22.32
N LYS A 286 -3.99 -12.19 23.13
CA LYS A 286 -2.95 -11.16 23.07
C LYS A 286 -1.69 -11.65 23.77
N SER A 287 -0.53 -11.13 23.40
CA SER A 287 0.72 -11.41 24.13
C SER A 287 0.69 -10.99 25.61
N ASN A 288 0.05 -9.85 25.91
CA ASN A 288 -0.02 -9.25 27.24
C ASN A 288 -1.46 -8.93 27.67
N ALA A 289 -1.74 -9.02 28.97
CA ALA A 289 -3.04 -8.64 29.52
C ALA A 289 -3.13 -7.13 29.75
N GLY A 290 -4.30 -6.55 29.46
CA GLY A 290 -4.61 -5.14 29.71
C GLY A 290 -4.72 -4.80 31.20
N MET A 291 -5.20 -3.59 31.49
CA MET A 291 -5.47 -3.11 32.84
C MET A 291 -6.68 -3.84 33.44
N GLY A 292 -6.67 -4.05 34.76
CA GLY A 292 -7.75 -4.71 35.51
C GLY A 292 -7.31 -5.12 36.92
N SER A 293 -8.24 -5.13 37.88
CA SER A 293 -7.95 -5.40 39.30
C SER A 293 -8.30 -6.83 39.74
N LEU A 294 -9.44 -7.37 39.30
CA LEU A 294 -9.84 -8.76 39.61
C LEU A 294 -9.28 -9.74 38.58
N TYR A 295 -9.66 -9.58 37.31
CA TYR A 295 -9.11 -10.32 36.17
C TYR A 295 -8.70 -9.33 35.08
N ARG A 296 -7.53 -9.57 34.48
CA ARG A 296 -6.98 -8.72 33.42
C ARG A 296 -7.27 -9.36 32.06
N SER A 297 -8.00 -8.66 31.19
CA SER A 297 -8.33 -9.17 29.86
C SER A 297 -7.07 -9.31 29.01
N LYS A 298 -6.74 -10.56 28.64
CA LYS A 298 -5.69 -10.92 27.68
C LYS A 298 -6.27 -11.32 26.31
N HIS A 299 -7.55 -11.06 26.09
CA HIS A 299 -8.19 -11.41 24.84
C HIS A 299 -9.19 -10.34 24.37
N GLU A 300 -9.51 -10.41 23.09
CA GLU A 300 -10.68 -9.77 22.46
C GLU A 300 -11.49 -10.83 21.72
N LEU A 301 -12.79 -10.56 21.55
CA LEU A 301 -13.70 -11.45 20.86
C LEU A 301 -13.90 -10.97 19.42
N ILE A 302 -13.94 -11.91 18.48
CA ILE A 302 -14.30 -11.67 17.09
C ILE A 302 -15.49 -12.57 16.76
N PHE A 303 -16.64 -11.97 16.59
CA PHE A 303 -17.87 -12.65 16.20
C PHE A 303 -17.88 -12.83 14.69
N VAL A 304 -18.06 -14.07 14.22
CA VAL A 304 -18.04 -14.40 12.79
C VAL A 304 -19.45 -14.70 12.33
N TYR A 305 -20.00 -13.86 11.45
CA TYR A 305 -21.35 -13.98 10.93
C TYR A 305 -21.38 -14.17 9.43
N ARG A 306 -22.42 -14.85 8.95
CA ARG A 306 -22.75 -14.99 7.53
C ARG A 306 -23.91 -14.06 7.17
N VAL A 307 -23.74 -13.28 6.12
CA VAL A 307 -24.83 -12.50 5.50
C VAL A 307 -25.69 -13.44 4.64
N GLY A 308 -27.01 -13.38 4.82
CA GLY A 308 -27.97 -14.16 4.04
C GLY A 308 -27.86 -15.68 4.23
N GLU A 309 -28.36 -16.42 3.24
CA GLU A 309 -28.58 -17.86 3.27
C GLU A 309 -27.64 -18.68 2.37
N ALA A 310 -26.99 -18.05 1.39
CA ALA A 310 -26.03 -18.73 0.54
C ALA A 310 -24.83 -19.27 1.34
N ALA A 311 -24.13 -20.27 0.80
CA ALA A 311 -22.95 -20.81 1.45
C ALA A 311 -21.81 -19.77 1.46
N HIS A 312 -21.08 -19.67 2.57
CA HIS A 312 -19.85 -18.88 2.63
C HIS A 312 -18.68 -19.65 2.01
N LEU A 313 -17.67 -18.93 1.55
CA LEU A 313 -16.40 -19.52 1.16
C LEU A 313 -15.61 -19.93 2.42
N ASN A 314 -15.04 -21.13 2.41
CA ASN A 314 -14.19 -21.63 3.48
C ASN A 314 -12.86 -22.08 2.88
N MET A 315 -11.80 -21.29 3.08
CA MET A 315 -10.44 -21.57 2.60
C MET A 315 -9.57 -22.33 3.61
N VAL A 316 -10.09 -22.56 4.82
CA VAL A 316 -9.40 -23.38 5.82
C VAL A 316 -9.46 -24.85 5.39
N GLU A 317 -10.62 -25.34 4.94
CA GLU A 317 -10.82 -26.72 4.43
C GLU A 317 -10.09 -27.82 5.25
N LEU A 318 -10.05 -27.68 6.59
CA LEU A 318 -9.30 -28.55 7.51
C LEU A 318 -7.80 -28.72 7.17
N GLY A 319 -7.16 -27.67 6.66
CA GLY A 319 -5.74 -27.68 6.28
C GLY A 319 -5.45 -28.41 4.96
N LYS A 320 -6.46 -28.84 4.21
CA LYS A 320 -6.29 -29.61 2.97
C LYS A 320 -5.38 -28.93 1.94
N HIS A 321 -5.39 -27.60 1.93
CA HIS A 321 -4.60 -26.76 1.02
C HIS A 321 -3.50 -25.97 1.77
N GLY A 322 -3.05 -26.49 2.91
CA GLY A 322 -1.97 -25.90 3.73
C GLY A 322 -2.44 -24.86 4.76
N ARG A 323 -3.65 -24.31 4.61
CA ARG A 323 -4.21 -23.32 5.54
C ARG A 323 -4.99 -23.97 6.67
N ASN A 324 -4.39 -24.11 7.85
CA ASN A 324 -5.05 -24.68 9.03
C ASN A 324 -5.25 -23.62 10.11
N ARG A 325 -6.49 -23.45 10.60
CA ARG A 325 -6.87 -22.38 11.51
C ARG A 325 -7.76 -22.93 12.64
N THR A 326 -7.54 -22.43 13.85
CA THR A 326 -8.42 -22.65 15.00
C THR A 326 -9.20 -21.38 15.32
N ASN A 327 -10.16 -21.45 16.23
CA ASN A 327 -10.89 -20.27 16.71
C ASN A 327 -10.19 -19.54 17.87
N VAL A 328 -8.94 -19.87 18.19
CA VAL A 328 -8.09 -19.11 19.10
C VAL A 328 -6.89 -18.60 18.30
N TRP A 329 -6.78 -17.29 18.20
CA TRP A 329 -5.83 -16.60 17.35
C TRP A 329 -4.75 -15.96 18.20
N ASP A 330 -3.54 -16.49 18.14
CA ASP A 330 -2.39 -15.98 18.88
C ASP A 330 -1.66 -14.91 18.05
N TYR A 331 -1.89 -13.64 18.39
CA TYR A 331 -1.17 -12.51 17.79
C TYR A 331 -0.70 -11.56 18.88
N ALA A 332 0.51 -11.04 18.73
CA ALA A 332 1.03 -10.07 19.68
C ALA A 332 0.16 -8.80 19.66
N SER A 333 -0.11 -8.23 20.84
CA SER A 333 -0.60 -6.85 20.86
C SER A 333 0.51 -5.93 20.38
N VAL A 334 0.15 -4.88 19.65
CA VAL A 334 1.04 -3.78 19.26
C VAL A 334 1.77 -3.18 20.49
N ASN A 335 1.21 -3.38 21.69
CA ASN A 335 1.77 -3.01 23.01
C ASN A 335 2.84 -3.99 23.56
N SER A 336 3.45 -4.86 22.76
CA SER A 336 4.42 -5.84 23.27
C SER A 336 5.83 -5.26 23.42
N PHE A 337 6.40 -5.41 24.63
CA PHE A 337 7.70 -4.91 25.11
C PHE A 337 8.96 -5.48 24.41
N ARG A 338 8.90 -5.89 23.14
CA ARG A 338 10.11 -6.05 22.31
C ARG A 338 10.39 -4.73 21.59
N GLY A 339 11.67 -4.39 21.48
CA GLY A 339 12.18 -3.04 21.20
C GLY A 339 11.53 -2.30 20.04
N SER A 340 11.62 -0.96 20.11
CA SER A 340 11.08 0.08 19.21
C SER A 340 9.57 0.38 19.19
N ARG A 341 8.75 -0.21 20.07
CA ARG A 341 7.28 0.03 20.08
C ARG A 341 6.75 1.05 21.11
N ARG A 342 7.57 1.99 21.59
CA ARG A 342 7.08 3.04 22.50
C ARG A 342 6.40 4.21 21.79
N GLU A 343 6.60 4.36 20.48
CA GLU A 343 6.08 5.49 19.69
C GLU A 343 4.72 5.18 19.04
N ASP A 344 4.44 3.93 18.63
CA ASP A 344 3.13 3.52 18.09
C ASP A 344 1.98 3.65 19.11
N LEU A 345 2.33 3.48 20.40
CA LEU A 345 1.45 3.71 21.56
C LEU A 345 0.99 5.17 21.70
N VAL A 346 1.56 6.11 20.96
CA VAL A 346 1.20 7.54 21.00
C VAL A 346 0.14 7.90 19.95
N LEU A 347 -0.13 7.01 18.98
CA LEU A 347 -0.77 7.42 17.72
C LEU A 347 -2.19 6.86 17.48
N HIS A 348 -2.56 5.70 18.04
CA HIS A 348 -3.96 5.24 18.09
C HIS A 348 -4.18 4.22 19.24
N PRO A 349 -5.25 4.34 20.04
CA PRO A 349 -5.42 3.57 21.27
C PRO A 349 -5.73 2.07 21.08
N THR A 350 -6.27 1.65 19.92
CA THR A 350 -6.80 0.29 19.70
C THR A 350 -6.47 -0.31 18.33
N VAL A 351 -5.21 -0.25 17.88
CA VAL A 351 -4.84 -0.83 16.57
C VAL A 351 -4.85 -2.37 16.63
N LYS A 352 -5.56 -3.00 15.70
CA LYS A 352 -5.52 -4.46 15.50
C LYS A 352 -4.24 -4.87 14.75
N PRO A 353 -3.61 -6.02 15.05
CA PRO A 353 -2.48 -6.52 14.30
C PRO A 353 -2.86 -6.77 12.84
N THR A 354 -2.04 -6.29 11.90
CA THR A 354 -2.30 -6.43 10.47
C THR A 354 -2.27 -7.90 10.06
N GLY A 355 -1.36 -8.69 10.64
CA GLY A 355 -1.27 -10.13 10.39
C GLY A 355 -2.56 -10.88 10.74
N LEU A 356 -3.19 -10.52 11.87
CA LEU A 356 -4.46 -11.11 12.30
C LEU A 356 -5.56 -10.86 11.27
N VAL A 357 -5.72 -9.61 10.85
CA VAL A 357 -6.76 -9.22 9.89
C VAL A 357 -6.49 -9.86 8.52
N THR A 358 -5.23 -9.88 8.08
CA THR A 358 -4.79 -10.52 6.83
C THR A 358 -5.17 -11.99 6.80
N ASP A 359 -4.92 -12.71 7.90
CA ASP A 359 -5.28 -14.12 7.97
C ASP A 359 -6.81 -14.33 8.02
N ALA A 360 -7.53 -13.51 8.77
CA ALA A 360 -8.99 -13.62 8.85
C ALA A 360 -9.65 -13.43 7.48
N ILE A 361 -9.21 -12.45 6.68
CA ILE A 361 -9.77 -12.25 5.33
C ILE A 361 -9.36 -13.39 4.38
N LYS A 362 -8.13 -13.92 4.45
CA LYS A 362 -7.67 -15.06 3.64
C LYS A 362 -8.45 -16.35 3.95
N ASP A 363 -8.99 -16.49 5.16
CA ASP A 363 -9.78 -17.66 5.56
C ASP A 363 -11.11 -17.79 4.78
N ILE A 364 -11.63 -16.68 4.24
CA ILE A 364 -12.99 -16.62 3.65
C ILE A 364 -13.08 -15.83 2.33
N THR A 365 -11.97 -15.37 1.75
CA THR A 365 -11.92 -14.65 0.46
C THR A 365 -10.88 -15.23 -0.49
N ARG A 366 -11.04 -14.95 -1.78
CA ARG A 366 -10.05 -15.17 -2.85
C ARG A 366 -9.27 -13.90 -3.15
N HIS A 367 -8.19 -14.04 -3.92
CA HIS A 367 -7.51 -12.90 -4.53
C HIS A 367 -8.51 -12.08 -5.37
N GLY A 368 -8.44 -10.75 -5.30
CA GLY A 368 -9.36 -9.84 -5.99
C GLY A 368 -10.74 -9.62 -5.35
N ASP A 369 -11.16 -10.45 -4.39
CA ASP A 369 -12.42 -10.27 -3.64
C ASP A 369 -12.43 -8.93 -2.88
N LEU A 370 -13.64 -8.44 -2.59
CA LEU A 370 -13.87 -7.11 -2.00
C LEU A 370 -14.07 -7.18 -0.48
N VAL A 371 -13.16 -6.54 0.26
CA VAL A 371 -13.21 -6.41 1.73
C VAL A 371 -13.72 -5.01 2.13
N LEU A 372 -14.59 -4.97 3.14
CA LEU A 372 -15.17 -3.74 3.72
C LEU A 372 -14.70 -3.50 5.16
N ASP A 373 -14.45 -2.24 5.51
CA ASP A 373 -14.36 -1.78 6.91
C ASP A 373 -14.86 -0.34 7.05
N ILE A 374 -15.95 -0.13 7.80
CA ILE A 374 -16.51 1.22 8.06
C ILE A 374 -16.03 1.85 9.38
N PHE A 375 -15.11 1.18 10.06
CA PHE A 375 -14.41 1.64 11.27
C PHE A 375 -12.90 1.63 11.03
N LEU A 376 -12.50 2.14 9.86
CA LEU A 376 -11.17 1.92 9.31
C LEU A 376 -10.03 2.41 10.22
N GLY A 377 -10.25 3.48 10.98
CA GLY A 377 -9.26 4.07 11.87
C GLY A 377 -7.93 4.32 11.16
N SER A 378 -6.83 3.84 11.74
CA SER A 378 -5.49 3.98 11.16
C SER A 378 -5.22 3.16 9.88
N GLY A 379 -6.20 2.41 9.33
CA GLY A 379 -6.04 1.72 8.06
C GLY A 379 -5.66 0.25 8.13
N THR A 380 -5.74 -0.43 9.26
CA THR A 380 -5.28 -1.84 9.39
C THR A 380 -5.91 -2.77 8.35
N THR A 381 -7.23 -2.70 8.16
CA THR A 381 -7.92 -3.57 7.21
C THR A 381 -7.55 -3.26 5.75
N LEU A 382 -7.27 -2.00 5.42
CA LEU A 382 -6.74 -1.59 4.11
C LEU A 382 -5.38 -2.22 3.83
N ILE A 383 -4.45 -2.12 4.79
CA ILE A 383 -3.10 -2.70 4.65
C ILE A 383 -3.17 -4.23 4.56
N ALA A 384 -4.03 -4.87 5.37
CA ALA A 384 -4.28 -6.29 5.30
C ALA A 384 -4.81 -6.73 3.93
N ALA A 385 -5.78 -5.98 3.38
CA ALA A 385 -6.35 -6.26 2.06
C ALA A 385 -5.30 -6.08 0.94
N GLU A 386 -4.52 -5.00 0.93
CA GLU A 386 -3.44 -4.78 -0.05
C GLU A 386 -2.44 -5.95 -0.01
N ARG A 387 -1.96 -6.35 1.17
CA ARG A 387 -1.00 -7.47 1.31
C ARG A 387 -1.57 -8.81 0.89
N ALA A 388 -2.86 -9.04 1.15
CA ALA A 388 -3.54 -10.24 0.69
C ALA A 388 -3.90 -10.18 -0.80
N GLY A 389 -3.70 -9.06 -1.50
CA GLY A 389 -4.17 -8.90 -2.87
C GLY A 389 -5.70 -8.96 -3.00
N ARG A 390 -6.42 -8.42 -2.02
CA ARG A 390 -7.88 -8.24 -2.03
C ARG A 390 -8.20 -6.78 -2.30
N ARG A 391 -9.30 -6.48 -2.98
CA ARG A 391 -9.78 -5.10 -3.14
C ARG A 391 -10.38 -4.62 -1.82
N PHE A 392 -10.32 -3.31 -1.56
CA PHE A 392 -10.76 -2.75 -0.28
C PHE A 392 -11.69 -1.56 -0.47
N ARG A 393 -12.72 -1.48 0.37
CA ARG A 393 -13.60 -0.32 0.53
C ARG A 393 -13.66 0.01 2.01
N GLY A 394 -13.52 1.26 2.37
CA GLY A 394 -13.65 1.63 3.76
C GLY A 394 -14.21 3.01 4.00
N VAL A 395 -14.71 3.21 5.21
CA VAL A 395 -15.18 4.50 5.69
C VAL A 395 -14.50 4.80 7.01
N GLU A 396 -14.09 6.04 7.18
CA GLU A 396 -13.61 6.58 8.46
C GLU A 396 -14.23 7.95 8.67
N ILE A 397 -14.76 8.18 9.87
CA ILE A 397 -15.46 9.43 10.19
C ILE A 397 -14.49 10.57 10.50
N ASP A 398 -13.31 10.27 11.04
CA ASP A 398 -12.28 11.26 11.34
C ASP A 398 -11.35 11.50 10.14
N PRO A 399 -11.34 12.71 9.55
CA PRO A 399 -10.49 13.01 8.41
C PRO A 399 -8.99 12.84 8.67
N ALA A 400 -8.52 12.97 9.92
CA ALA A 400 -7.12 12.78 10.26
C ALA A 400 -6.71 11.31 10.21
N TYR A 401 -7.59 10.39 10.60
CA TYR A 401 -7.34 8.96 10.47
C TYR A 401 -7.42 8.48 9.02
N VAL A 402 -8.28 9.09 8.20
CA VAL A 402 -8.23 8.87 6.74
C VAL A 402 -6.84 9.20 6.21
N ASP A 403 -6.29 10.39 6.53
CA ASP A 403 -4.96 10.78 6.06
C ASP A 403 -3.85 9.82 6.50
N VAL A 404 -3.92 9.29 7.74
CA VAL A 404 -3.00 8.26 8.23
C VAL A 404 -3.12 6.97 7.39
N ALA A 405 -4.34 6.51 7.11
CA ALA A 405 -4.56 5.33 6.27
C ALA A 405 -4.01 5.54 4.84
N LEU A 406 -4.19 6.74 4.27
CA LEU A 406 -3.63 7.10 2.96
C LEU A 406 -2.09 7.05 2.96
N GLU A 407 -1.45 7.61 4.00
CA GLU A 407 0.01 7.64 4.11
C GLU A 407 0.59 6.23 4.27
N ARG A 408 -0.02 5.39 5.10
CA ARG A 408 0.39 3.98 5.27
C ARG A 408 0.30 3.20 3.98
N TRP A 409 -0.82 3.31 3.26
CA TRP A 409 -0.98 2.63 1.98
C TRP A 409 0.02 3.12 0.93
N SER A 410 0.30 4.43 0.90
CA SER A 410 1.28 5.00 -0.03
C SER A 410 2.70 4.49 0.27
N ALA A 411 3.05 4.37 1.55
CA ALA A 411 4.34 3.84 1.99
C ALA A 411 4.50 2.35 1.63
N LEU A 412 3.44 1.54 1.78
CA LEU A 412 3.44 0.12 1.44
C LEU A 412 3.48 -0.12 -0.07
N SER A 413 2.60 0.54 -0.83
CA SER A 413 2.39 0.29 -2.26
C SER A 413 3.33 1.06 -3.18
N GLY A 414 3.93 2.16 -2.69
CA GLY A 414 4.69 3.12 -3.51
C GLY A 414 3.82 3.94 -4.47
N LYS A 415 2.49 3.87 -4.36
CA LYS A 415 1.52 4.57 -5.20
C LYS A 415 0.95 5.80 -4.48
N GLU A 416 0.39 6.72 -5.27
CA GLU A 416 -0.20 7.96 -4.75
C GLU A 416 -1.74 7.90 -4.71
N PRO A 417 -2.39 8.34 -3.61
CA PRO A 417 -3.83 8.37 -3.49
C PRO A 417 -4.42 9.52 -4.30
N ARG A 418 -5.54 9.26 -4.97
CA ARG A 418 -6.24 10.24 -5.81
C ARG A 418 -7.61 10.57 -5.23
N LEU A 419 -7.87 11.85 -4.99
CA LEU A 419 -9.19 12.31 -4.58
C LEU A 419 -10.18 12.20 -5.76
N GLU A 420 -11.32 11.54 -5.54
CA GLU A 420 -12.49 11.62 -6.43
C GLU A 420 -13.06 13.04 -6.34
N GLU A 421 -13.47 13.61 -7.48
CA GLU A 421 -13.87 15.03 -7.55
C GLU A 421 -14.74 15.46 -6.37
N ARG A 422 -14.34 16.57 -5.72
CA ARG A 422 -15.13 17.15 -4.64
C ARG A 422 -16.43 17.67 -5.23
N GLU A 423 -17.56 17.16 -4.72
CA GLU A 423 -18.83 17.82 -4.96
C GLU A 423 -18.74 19.25 -4.39
N GLU A 424 -18.82 20.26 -5.25
CA GLU A 424 -18.98 21.63 -4.77
C GLU A 424 -20.35 21.73 -4.11
N MET A 425 -20.38 21.68 -2.78
CA MET A 425 -21.55 22.08 -1.99
C MET A 425 -21.83 23.55 -2.31
N THR A 426 -22.84 23.82 -3.13
CA THR A 426 -23.34 25.16 -3.39
C THR A 426 -24.17 25.63 -2.20
N ASP A 427 -23.54 25.79 -1.04
CA ASP A 427 -24.15 26.49 0.08
C ASP A 427 -23.38 27.79 0.29
N LYS A 428 -23.78 28.82 -0.48
CA LYS A 428 -23.32 30.19 -0.27
C LYS A 428 -24.46 30.97 0.38
N PRO A 429 -24.28 31.53 1.58
CA PRO A 429 -25.12 32.64 2.00
C PRO A 429 -24.88 33.78 0.99
N THR A 430 -25.96 34.34 0.46
CA THR A 430 -25.92 35.47 -0.49
C THR A 430 -25.30 36.70 0.16
N ARG A 431 -23.96 36.81 0.12
CA ARG A 431 -23.26 38.09 0.17
C ARG A 431 -23.25 38.65 -1.25
N GLY A 432 -23.79 39.86 -1.42
CA GLY A 432 -23.80 40.57 -2.69
C GLY A 432 -22.42 40.58 -3.36
N ASN A 433 -22.41 40.37 -4.68
CA ASN A 433 -21.18 40.35 -5.45
C ASN A 433 -20.48 41.72 -5.37
N PRO A 434 -19.16 41.77 -5.09
CA PRO A 434 -18.40 43.00 -5.27
C PRO A 434 -18.37 43.39 -6.77
N PRO A 435 -18.20 44.69 -7.09
CA PRO A 435 -18.34 45.22 -8.44
C PRO A 435 -17.41 44.54 -9.45
N VAL A 436 -17.92 44.38 -10.67
CA VAL A 436 -17.32 43.62 -11.78
C VAL A 436 -15.95 44.18 -12.22
N SER A 437 -15.62 45.41 -11.83
CA SER A 437 -14.35 46.09 -12.15
C SER A 437 -13.12 45.51 -11.44
N GLY A 438 -13.28 44.65 -10.43
CA GLY A 438 -12.17 44.06 -9.66
C GLY A 438 -11.94 42.56 -9.86
N ARG A 439 -12.65 41.90 -10.78
CA ARG A 439 -12.54 40.44 -10.96
C ARG A 439 -11.46 40.08 -11.99
N PHE A 440 -10.44 39.32 -11.57
CA PHE A 440 -9.53 38.64 -12.48
C PHE A 440 -10.29 37.60 -13.34
N LYS A 441 -9.97 37.50 -14.64
CA LYS A 441 -10.56 36.50 -15.54
C LYS A 441 -10.13 35.09 -15.08
N LYS A 442 -11.08 34.15 -15.08
CA LYS A 442 -10.85 32.75 -14.68
C LYS A 442 -9.69 32.17 -15.52
N GLY A 443 -8.59 31.78 -14.85
CA GLY A 443 -7.35 31.30 -15.50
C GLY A 443 -6.13 32.22 -15.35
N GLN A 444 -6.29 33.44 -14.85
CA GLN A 444 -5.16 34.33 -14.53
C GLN A 444 -4.97 34.47 -13.02
N SER A 445 -3.90 33.86 -12.51
CA SER A 445 -3.31 34.25 -11.23
C SER A 445 -2.60 35.59 -11.43
N GLY A 446 -2.79 36.56 -10.53
CA GLY A 446 -2.06 37.83 -10.53
C GLY A 446 -0.56 37.71 -10.24
N ASN A 447 -0.04 36.48 -10.16
CA ASN A 447 1.36 36.16 -10.00
C ASN A 447 1.85 35.38 -11.23
N LEU A 448 2.64 36.04 -12.09
CA LEU A 448 3.15 35.49 -13.36
C LEU A 448 4.16 34.33 -13.19
N LYS A 449 4.65 34.07 -11.96
CA LYS A 449 5.58 32.95 -11.66
C LYS A 449 4.92 31.75 -10.98
N GLY A 450 3.60 31.75 -10.82
CA GLY A 450 2.91 30.77 -9.98
C GLY A 450 3.27 30.90 -8.50
N ARG A 451 2.49 30.24 -7.62
CA ARG A 451 2.79 30.17 -6.18
C ARG A 451 4.19 29.55 -6.00
N PRO A 452 5.13 30.19 -5.27
CA PRO A 452 6.40 29.57 -4.97
C PRO A 452 6.15 28.22 -4.30
N LYS A 453 6.71 27.13 -4.83
CA LYS A 453 6.82 25.90 -4.05
C LYS A 453 7.62 26.28 -2.81
N SER A 454 7.01 26.17 -1.63
CA SER A 454 7.77 26.26 -0.39
C SER A 454 8.95 25.30 -0.54
N LYS A 455 10.17 25.79 -0.32
CA LYS A 455 11.20 24.91 0.23
C LYS A 455 10.54 24.28 1.44
N VAL A 456 10.33 22.97 1.38
CA VAL A 456 9.93 22.23 2.56
C VAL A 456 11.09 22.43 3.53
N GLU A 457 10.90 23.32 4.50
CA GLU A 457 11.56 23.14 5.78
C GLU A 457 11.11 21.75 6.24
N THR A 458 11.99 20.77 6.08
CA THR A 458 11.85 19.46 6.68
C THR A 458 12.00 19.64 8.20
N SER A 459 11.01 20.27 8.82
CA SER A 459 10.74 20.18 10.25
C SER A 459 10.03 18.85 10.53
N LYS A 460 10.73 17.76 10.22
CA LYS A 460 10.56 16.44 10.82
C LYS A 460 11.96 15.82 10.88
N THR A 461 12.92 16.51 11.51
CA THR A 461 14.21 15.89 11.82
C THR A 461 13.90 14.76 12.78
N SER A 462 13.91 13.52 12.30
CA SER A 462 13.68 12.37 13.17
C SER A 462 14.72 12.43 14.30
N ALA A 463 14.39 11.93 15.49
CA ALA A 463 15.39 11.84 16.56
C ALA A 463 16.66 11.09 16.09
N VAL A 464 16.51 10.21 15.10
CA VAL A 464 17.59 9.50 14.41
C VAL A 464 18.44 10.43 13.54
N GLU A 465 17.84 11.33 12.74
CA GLU A 465 18.58 12.35 11.97
C GLU A 465 19.33 13.32 12.91
N VAL A 466 18.72 13.73 14.02
CA VAL A 466 19.39 14.56 15.06
C VAL A 466 20.57 13.82 15.71
N ILE A 467 20.53 12.48 15.79
CA ILE A 467 21.63 11.65 16.31
C ILE A 467 22.69 11.40 15.24
N LEU A 468 22.30 11.22 13.97
CA LEU A 468 23.22 11.01 12.84
C LEU A 468 24.06 12.25 12.54
N ASP A 469 23.51 13.45 12.77
CA ASP A 469 24.21 14.74 12.66
C ASP A 469 25.17 15.03 13.83
N LYS A 470 25.20 14.21 14.88
CA LYS A 470 26.19 14.37 15.96
C LYS A 470 27.56 13.89 15.50
N THR A 471 28.60 14.63 15.87
CA THR A 471 29.98 14.24 15.62
C THR A 471 30.55 13.42 16.77
N LEU A 472 31.41 12.46 16.42
CA LEU A 472 32.22 11.67 17.34
C LEU A 472 33.70 11.93 17.08
N THR A 473 34.49 12.06 18.13
CA THR A 473 35.94 12.14 18.02
C THR A 473 36.53 10.74 17.96
N VAL A 474 37.08 10.37 16.80
CA VAL A 474 37.78 9.09 16.58
C VAL A 474 39.27 9.33 16.39
N MET A 475 40.09 8.49 17.04
CA MET A 475 41.54 8.53 16.91
C MET A 475 41.97 7.81 15.63
N ARG A 476 42.58 8.51 14.68
CA ARG A 476 43.11 7.93 13.44
C ARG A 476 44.59 8.24 13.30
N GLY A 477 45.44 7.21 13.37
CA GLY A 477 46.90 7.38 13.31
C GLY A 477 47.49 8.24 14.44
N GLY A 478 46.87 8.24 15.62
CA GLY A 478 47.31 9.04 16.77
C GLY A 478 46.79 10.48 16.81
N VAL A 479 46.01 10.93 15.82
CA VAL A 479 45.41 12.27 15.76
C VAL A 479 43.90 12.19 15.96
N PRO A 480 43.30 13.00 16.86
CA PRO A 480 41.85 13.08 17.01
C PRO A 480 41.22 13.75 15.78
N ARG A 481 40.19 13.10 15.20
CA ARG A 481 39.35 13.67 14.15
C ARG A 481 37.88 13.55 14.53
N GLU A 482 37.12 14.60 14.26
CA GLU A 482 35.66 14.55 14.32
C GLU A 482 35.12 13.92 13.02
N ILE A 483 34.26 12.91 13.17
CA ILE A 483 33.51 12.28 12.09
C ILE A 483 32.03 12.27 12.48
N THR A 484 31.10 12.22 11.52
CA THR A 484 29.67 12.12 11.86
C THR A 484 29.33 10.73 12.41
N MET A 485 28.24 10.62 13.17
CA MET A 485 27.76 9.33 13.66
C MET A 485 27.38 8.39 12.51
N GLU A 486 26.86 8.93 11.40
CA GLU A 486 26.63 8.18 10.17
C GLU A 486 27.93 7.61 9.60
N GLU A 487 28.97 8.43 9.46
CA GLU A 487 30.29 7.99 8.97
C GLU A 487 30.90 6.93 9.90
N ALA A 488 30.74 7.07 11.21
CA ALA A 488 31.22 6.11 12.19
C ALA A 488 30.52 4.75 12.05
N LEU A 489 29.19 4.77 11.87
CA LEU A 489 28.40 3.56 11.69
C LEU A 489 28.74 2.85 10.37
N GLN A 490 28.88 3.60 9.28
CA GLN A 490 29.28 3.07 7.97
C GLN A 490 30.67 2.41 8.05
N GLN A 491 31.64 3.04 8.72
CA GLN A 491 32.96 2.48 8.92
C GLN A 491 32.94 1.20 9.78
N HIS A 492 32.13 1.19 10.84
CA HIS A 492 31.99 0.01 11.70
C HIS A 492 31.37 -1.17 10.95
N THR A 493 30.31 -0.94 10.19
CA THR A 493 29.66 -1.96 9.35
C THR A 493 30.62 -2.49 8.29
N LEU A 494 31.42 -1.62 7.64
CA LEU A 494 32.44 -2.05 6.68
C LEU A 494 33.52 -2.92 7.35
N GLN A 495 33.96 -2.55 8.55
CA GLN A 495 34.94 -3.33 9.30
C GLN A 495 34.40 -4.70 9.68
N GLN A 496 33.17 -4.79 10.21
CA GLN A 496 32.52 -6.07 10.50
C GLN A 496 32.34 -6.94 9.24
N ALA A 497 32.07 -6.32 8.09
CA ALA A 497 31.96 -7.04 6.82
C ALA A 497 33.30 -7.66 6.39
N LEU A 498 34.41 -6.91 6.54
CA LEU A 498 35.78 -7.39 6.29
C LEU A 498 36.20 -8.49 7.27
N GLU A 499 35.71 -8.44 8.51
CA GLU A 499 35.93 -9.46 9.55
C GLU A 499 35.05 -10.72 9.36
N GLY A 500 34.18 -10.76 8.34
CA GLY A 500 33.42 -11.95 7.96
C GLY A 500 31.97 -12.00 8.46
N ASN A 501 31.42 -10.92 9.02
CA ASN A 501 30.03 -10.88 9.44
C ASN A 501 29.08 -10.83 8.23
N ARG A 502 28.28 -11.89 8.03
CA ARG A 502 27.36 -12.03 6.88
C ARG A 502 26.28 -10.94 6.81
N SER A 503 25.80 -10.44 7.95
CA SER A 503 24.79 -9.37 7.98
C SER A 503 25.38 -8.05 7.51
N ALA A 504 26.58 -7.72 8.01
CA ALA A 504 27.32 -6.55 7.59
C ALA A 504 27.74 -6.62 6.11
N GLN A 505 28.14 -7.80 5.62
CA GLN A 505 28.43 -8.03 4.20
C GLN A 505 27.22 -7.76 3.31
N ARG A 506 26.03 -8.23 3.70
CA ARG A 506 24.78 -7.98 2.96
C ARG A 506 24.46 -6.48 2.90
N GLU A 507 24.67 -5.76 3.99
CA GLU A 507 24.39 -4.33 4.06
C GLU A 507 25.36 -3.50 3.19
N VAL A 508 26.66 -3.82 3.22
CA VAL A 508 27.66 -3.19 2.34
C VAL A 508 27.35 -3.44 0.86
N LEU A 509 26.91 -4.67 0.51
CA LEU A 509 26.51 -4.99 -0.87
C LEU A 509 25.30 -4.17 -1.34
N LYS A 510 24.32 -3.90 -0.46
CA LYS A 510 23.20 -3.01 -0.78
C LYS A 510 23.67 -1.58 -1.06
N TRP A 511 24.63 -1.07 -0.28
CA TRP A 511 25.18 0.27 -0.50
C TRP A 511 25.87 0.38 -1.86
N ILE A 512 26.64 -0.64 -2.24
CA ILE A 512 27.29 -0.73 -3.57
C ILE A 512 26.22 -0.74 -4.68
N ALA A 513 25.19 -1.58 -4.57
CA ALA A 513 24.13 -1.66 -5.57
C ALA A 513 23.35 -0.33 -5.73
N LYS A 514 23.09 0.38 -4.61
CA LYS A 514 22.44 1.70 -4.62
C LYS A 514 23.32 2.75 -5.32
N ARG A 515 24.63 2.74 -5.06
CA ARG A 515 25.60 3.61 -5.71
C ARG A 515 25.64 3.39 -7.22
N ASP A 516 25.69 2.14 -7.65
CA ASP A 516 25.80 1.80 -9.08
C ASP A 516 24.51 2.17 -9.84
N LYS A 517 23.34 2.00 -9.22
CA LYS A 517 22.06 2.51 -9.75
C LYS A 517 22.05 4.03 -9.90
N TYR A 518 22.57 4.77 -8.92
CA TYR A 518 22.64 6.23 -8.96
C TYR A 518 23.48 6.71 -10.17
N PHE A 519 24.68 6.16 -10.37
CA PHE A 519 25.54 6.54 -11.49
C PHE A 519 24.97 6.12 -12.85
N ALA A 520 24.25 5.00 -12.93
CA ALA A 520 23.56 4.60 -14.15
C ALA A 520 22.46 5.60 -14.55
N ALA A 521 21.72 6.15 -13.59
CA ALA A 521 20.67 7.14 -13.83
C ALA A 521 21.21 8.53 -14.20
N GLU A 522 22.38 8.91 -13.67
CA GLU A 522 22.98 10.23 -13.91
C GLU A 522 23.59 10.35 -15.32
N ASN A 523 24.13 9.25 -15.86
CA ASN A 523 24.68 9.20 -17.22
C ASN A 523 23.62 9.33 -18.33
N GLN A 524 22.34 9.05 -18.05
CA GLN A 524 21.26 9.17 -19.04
C GLN A 524 20.72 10.60 -19.21
N ARG A 525 21.06 11.55 -18.34
CA ARG A 525 20.38 12.86 -18.24
C ARG A 525 21.01 14.02 -19.03
N LYS A 526 22.05 13.80 -19.83
CA LYS A 526 22.68 14.90 -20.62
C LYS A 526 22.30 14.85 -22.09
N SER A 527 21.20 15.52 -22.44
CA SER A 527 20.98 16.09 -23.78
C SER A 527 20.70 17.58 -23.64
N PRO A 528 21.36 18.48 -24.40
CA PRO A 528 21.20 19.91 -24.22
C PRO A 528 19.87 20.39 -24.82
N GLN A 529 18.97 20.91 -23.97
CA GLN A 529 17.73 21.56 -24.43
C GLN A 529 18.02 22.98 -24.93
N VAL A 530 17.70 23.24 -26.19
CA VAL A 530 17.65 24.58 -26.77
C VAL A 530 16.31 25.21 -26.36
N VAL A 531 16.36 26.30 -25.58
CA VAL A 531 15.18 27.06 -25.17
C VAL A 531 15.08 28.32 -26.02
N THR A 532 13.98 28.48 -26.75
CA THR A 532 13.65 29.73 -27.48
C THR A 532 12.54 30.45 -26.72
N SER A 533 12.81 31.65 -26.21
CA SER A 533 11.81 32.52 -25.58
C SER A 533 11.40 33.65 -26.53
N ARG A 534 10.09 33.94 -26.60
CA ARG A 534 9.54 35.15 -27.23
C ARG A 534 9.28 36.18 -26.13
N ILE A 535 9.77 37.40 -26.34
CA ILE A 535 9.53 38.55 -25.45
C ILE A 535 8.38 39.38 -26.04
N THR A 536 7.37 39.68 -25.21
CA THR A 536 6.34 40.69 -25.49
C THR A 536 6.63 41.93 -24.66
N THR A 537 6.49 43.10 -25.26
CA THR A 537 6.74 44.42 -24.65
C THR A 537 5.48 44.93 -23.95
N ASP A 538 5.38 44.81 -22.62
CA ASP A 538 4.39 45.51 -21.77
C ASP A 538 4.95 45.65 -20.32
N PRO A 539 4.81 46.80 -19.60
CA PRO A 539 5.60 47.16 -18.42
C PRO A 539 4.91 46.81 -17.10
N ALA A 540 5.05 45.56 -16.65
CA ALA A 540 4.43 45.07 -15.42
C ALA A 540 5.39 44.25 -14.52
N ASN A 541 6.70 44.51 -14.59
CA ASN A 541 7.68 43.79 -13.77
C ASN A 541 8.16 44.64 -12.57
N ALA A 542 8.63 43.98 -11.51
CA ALA A 542 9.06 44.64 -10.27
C ALA A 542 10.22 45.63 -10.49
N ASP A 543 10.99 45.49 -11.56
CA ASP A 543 12.11 46.35 -11.88
C ASP A 543 11.58 47.74 -12.34
N ASP A 544 10.51 47.77 -13.14
CA ASP A 544 9.82 49.01 -13.54
C ASP A 544 9.20 49.73 -12.34
N ALA A 545 8.66 48.99 -11.37
CA ALA A 545 8.10 49.56 -10.15
C ALA A 545 9.17 50.18 -9.25
N LEU A 546 10.36 49.57 -9.15
CA LEU A 546 11.48 50.10 -8.37
C LEU A 546 12.10 51.34 -9.01
N LEU A 547 12.15 51.40 -10.35
CA LEU A 547 12.54 52.58 -11.10
C LEU A 547 11.51 53.72 -10.94
N LEU A 548 10.21 53.39 -11.01
CA LEU A 548 9.13 54.38 -10.86
C LEU A 548 9.02 54.95 -9.44
N LEU A 549 9.36 54.15 -8.43
CA LEU A 549 9.45 54.59 -7.04
C LEU A 549 10.80 55.24 -6.70
N GLU A 550 11.69 55.38 -7.68
CA GLU A 550 13.04 55.94 -7.54
C GLU A 550 13.89 55.26 -6.45
N ILE A 551 13.61 53.98 -6.18
CA ILE A 551 14.36 53.16 -5.21
C ILE A 551 15.63 52.60 -5.85
N THR A 552 15.59 52.36 -7.16
CA THR A 552 16.72 51.89 -7.96
C THR A 552 16.93 52.77 -9.18
N ALA A 553 18.11 52.65 -9.78
CA ALA A 553 18.39 53.16 -11.11
C ALA A 553 19.27 52.19 -11.90
N LEU A 554 19.25 52.33 -13.22
CA LEU A 554 20.05 51.49 -14.11
C LEU A 554 21.56 51.71 -13.86
N ASP A 555 22.34 50.62 -13.81
CA ASP A 555 23.79 50.68 -13.69
C ASP A 555 24.41 51.18 -15.01
N PRO A 556 24.97 52.41 -15.05
CA PRO A 556 25.54 52.97 -16.28
C PRO A 556 26.77 52.17 -16.76
N ARG A 557 27.43 51.40 -15.89
CA ARG A 557 28.65 50.63 -16.22
C ARG A 557 28.39 49.35 -17.00
N ARG A 558 27.11 48.98 -17.18
CA ARG A 558 26.67 47.70 -17.77
C ARG A 558 25.64 47.91 -18.88
N GLN A 559 25.46 49.14 -19.35
CA GLN A 559 24.50 49.49 -20.42
C GLN A 559 24.83 48.87 -21.79
N ASP A 560 26.07 48.42 -21.98
CA ASP A 560 26.60 47.81 -23.21
C ASP A 560 26.31 46.30 -23.31
N ILE A 561 26.00 45.64 -22.19
CA ILE A 561 25.63 44.23 -22.18
C ILE A 561 24.21 44.10 -22.71
N LYS A 562 24.07 43.63 -23.95
CA LYS A 562 22.79 43.21 -24.56
C LYS A 562 22.20 41.98 -23.85
N ALA A 563 21.91 42.11 -22.57
CA ALA A 563 21.16 41.14 -21.78
C ALA A 563 19.70 41.61 -21.69
N ASP A 564 18.76 40.67 -21.75
CA ASP A 564 17.31 40.92 -21.68
C ASP A 564 16.83 41.59 -20.36
N ARG A 565 17.73 41.90 -19.43
CA ARG A 565 17.47 42.71 -18.22
C ARG A 565 18.70 43.57 -17.85
N PRO A 566 18.60 44.91 -17.83
CA PRO A 566 19.70 45.76 -17.40
C PRO A 566 19.90 45.65 -15.88
N GLN A 567 21.16 45.60 -15.43
CA GLN A 567 21.48 45.54 -14.00
C GLN A 567 21.12 46.88 -13.33
N MET A 568 20.43 46.82 -12.18
CA MET A 568 20.05 48.00 -11.40
C MET A 568 20.91 48.14 -10.14
N LEU A 569 21.15 49.38 -9.72
CA LEU A 569 21.74 49.75 -8.44
C LEU A 569 20.69 50.43 -7.56
N LEU A 570 20.80 50.26 -6.25
CA LEU A 570 19.97 50.97 -5.27
C LEU A 570 20.36 52.45 -5.21
N GLU A 571 19.37 53.32 -5.08
CA GLU A 571 19.60 54.74 -4.85
C GLU A 571 20.08 54.99 -3.41
N PRO A 572 21.04 55.91 -3.18
CA PRO A 572 21.65 56.09 -1.86
C PRO A 572 20.66 56.41 -0.73
N TRP A 573 19.57 57.12 -1.03
CA TRP A 573 18.56 57.46 -0.02
C TRP A 573 17.86 56.22 0.55
N ALA A 574 17.60 55.21 -0.28
CA ALA A 574 16.92 53.98 0.13
C ALA A 574 17.83 53.14 1.02
N VAL A 575 19.11 53.08 0.67
CA VAL A 575 20.16 52.40 1.46
C VAL A 575 20.40 53.14 2.78
N GLN A 576 20.47 54.47 2.75
CA GLN A 576 20.62 55.30 3.95
C GLN A 576 19.45 55.11 4.91
N ALA A 577 18.21 55.04 4.41
CA ALA A 577 17.03 54.78 5.23
C ALA A 577 17.09 53.41 5.92
N ALA A 578 17.64 52.39 5.25
CA ALA A 578 17.84 51.08 5.85
C ALA A 578 18.94 51.09 6.92
N LEU A 579 20.08 51.75 6.67
CA LEU A 579 21.18 51.88 7.64
C LEU A 579 20.74 52.64 8.90
N SER A 580 19.98 53.73 8.74
CA SER A 580 19.50 54.56 9.86
C SER A 580 18.46 53.86 10.75
N ARG A 581 17.81 52.80 10.28
CA ARG A 581 16.84 52.01 11.06
C ARG A 581 17.49 50.95 11.97
N ARG A 582 18.80 50.71 11.86
CA ARG A 582 19.53 49.78 12.74
C ARG A 582 19.73 50.40 14.13
N ARG A 583 18.72 50.28 15.00
CA ARG A 583 18.84 50.67 16.42
C ARG A 583 19.61 49.61 17.21
N GLY A 584 20.80 49.95 17.70
CA GLY A 584 21.59 49.12 18.65
C GLY A 584 22.43 47.98 18.03
N GLY A 585 22.76 48.04 16.74
CA GLY A 585 23.32 46.89 16.00
C GLY A 585 24.84 46.83 15.87
N GLN A 586 25.38 45.61 15.88
CA GLN A 586 26.78 45.24 15.66
C GLN A 586 27.43 45.90 14.43
N LYS A 587 28.76 46.10 14.51
CA LYS A 587 29.62 46.60 13.41
C LYS A 587 29.39 45.75 12.16
N LEU A 588 29.15 46.40 11.01
CA LEU A 588 29.06 45.69 9.73
C LEU A 588 30.39 45.00 9.45
N ILE A 589 30.35 43.73 9.04
CA ILE A 589 31.57 43.02 8.64
C ILE A 589 31.98 43.46 7.22
N GLU A 590 33.25 43.29 6.89
CA GLU A 590 33.86 43.81 5.65
C GLU A 590 33.13 43.32 4.38
N THR A 591 32.63 42.09 4.39
CA THR A 591 31.85 41.53 3.28
C THR A 591 30.49 42.22 3.09
N GLU A 592 29.81 42.59 4.18
CA GLU A 592 28.54 43.32 4.12
C GLU A 592 28.75 44.74 3.58
N VAL A 593 29.84 45.40 4.00
CA VAL A 593 30.22 46.73 3.49
C VAL A 593 30.52 46.66 2.00
N ALA A 594 31.28 45.65 1.57
CA ALA A 594 31.61 45.44 0.16
C ALA A 594 30.36 45.19 -0.70
N ASP A 595 29.39 44.41 -0.20
CA ASP A 595 28.14 44.13 -0.90
C ASP A 595 27.25 45.38 -1.03
N ILE A 596 27.12 46.17 0.03
CA ILE A 596 26.38 47.44 -0.01
C ILE A 596 27.03 48.40 -0.99
N ARG A 597 28.37 48.51 -0.98
CA ARG A 597 29.12 49.35 -1.92
C ARG A 597 28.91 48.92 -3.37
N ARG A 598 28.92 47.61 -3.65
CA ARG A 598 28.75 47.05 -5.00
C ARG A 598 27.36 47.31 -5.57
N CYS A 599 26.33 47.29 -4.73
CA CYS A 599 24.92 47.34 -5.15
C CYS A 599 24.28 48.74 -5.07
N THR A 600 25.02 49.76 -4.62
CA THR A 600 24.53 51.14 -4.49
C THR A 600 25.11 52.02 -5.60
N ARG A 601 24.30 52.93 -6.15
CA ARG A 601 24.69 53.80 -7.27
C ARG A 601 25.85 54.75 -6.93
N ASP A 602 25.80 55.35 -5.75
CA ASP A 602 26.83 56.22 -5.20
C ASP A 602 27.05 55.88 -3.72
N PRO A 603 27.84 54.83 -3.42
CA PRO A 603 28.01 54.35 -2.07
C PRO A 603 28.83 55.29 -1.17
N ASP A 604 29.59 56.22 -1.75
CA ASP A 604 30.41 57.17 -0.99
C ASP A 604 29.56 58.31 -0.39
N SER A 605 28.33 58.49 -0.87
CA SER A 605 27.35 59.41 -0.28
C SER A 605 26.67 58.88 0.99
N LEU A 606 26.93 57.62 1.38
CA LEU A 606 26.31 56.99 2.54
C LEU A 606 27.02 57.35 3.85
N ASN A 607 26.22 57.68 4.87
CA ASN A 607 26.71 57.81 6.24
C ASN A 607 26.73 56.43 6.91
N TRP A 608 27.93 55.86 7.01
CA TRP A 608 28.15 54.55 7.62
C TRP A 608 27.95 54.57 9.14
N PRO A 609 27.44 53.47 9.74
CA PRO A 609 27.34 53.34 11.19
C PRO A 609 28.69 53.50 11.90
N ARG A 610 28.70 54.04 13.12
CA ARG A 610 29.92 54.25 13.91
C ARG A 610 30.68 52.93 14.10
N GLY A 611 31.98 52.98 13.81
CA GLY A 611 32.89 51.85 13.96
C GLY A 611 33.03 51.00 12.71
N THR A 612 32.31 51.26 11.62
CA THR A 612 32.63 50.67 10.30
C THR A 612 33.90 51.35 9.77
N ASP A 613 34.97 50.59 9.56
CA ASP A 613 36.16 51.10 8.86
C ASP A 613 35.82 51.09 7.36
N VAL A 614 35.90 52.26 6.73
CA VAL A 614 35.42 52.54 5.36
C VAL A 614 36.57 52.53 4.37
#